data_AF-A0A3A0BMN9-F1
#
_entry.id   AF-A0A3A0BMN9-F1
#
_cell.length_a   1.000
_cell.length_b   1.000
_cell.length_c   1.000
_cell.angle_alpha   90.00
_cell.angle_beta   90.00
_cell.angle_gamma   90.00
#
_symmetry.space_group_name_H-M   'P 1'
#
loop_
_entity.id
_entity.type
_entity.pdbx_description
1 polymer ?
#
loop_
_entity_poly.entity_id
_entity_poly.type
_entity_poly.pdbx_seq_one_letter_code
_entity_poly.pdbx_strand_id
1 'polypeptide(L)'
;MCCPRHGLWVVPTEAFQRRRYPQRGAWVQGILQQCADPDAALRNWMDRDVAFARWVAGEVRARGLRVMEVDGSRTIAQGADEVAAHFGWNDHAPPA
;
A
#
# COMPACT_ATOMS: atom_id res chain seq x y z
N MET A 1 -3.86 14.94 21.86
CA MET A 1 -4.17 13.49 21.85
C MET A 1 -4.51 13.12 20.41
N CYS A 2 -3.71 12.28 19.74
CA CYS A 2 -3.99 11.87 18.36
C CYS A 2 -5.17 10.89 18.38
N CYS A 3 -6.30 11.24 17.76
CA CYS A 3 -7.44 10.34 17.66
C CYS A 3 -7.09 9.22 16.66
N PRO A 4 -7.15 7.92 17.04
CA PRO A 4 -6.79 6.81 16.15
C PRO A 4 -7.71 6.65 14.93
N ARG A 5 -8.76 7.49 14.80
CA ARG A 5 -9.67 7.57 13.65
C ARG A 5 -9.28 8.61 12.60
N HIS A 6 -8.22 9.38 12.82
CA HIS A 6 -7.78 10.43 11.87
C HIS A 6 -6.70 9.96 10.89
N GLY A 7 -6.23 8.70 10.99
CA GLY A 7 -5.17 8.19 10.14
C GLY A 7 -5.26 6.68 9.92
N LEU A 8 -5.16 6.29 8.65
CA LEU A 8 -5.14 4.91 8.19
C LEU A 8 -3.90 4.69 7.33
N TRP A 9 -3.03 3.76 7.72
CA TRP A 9 -1.84 3.42 6.95
C TRP A 9 -2.11 2.19 6.10
N VAL A 10 -2.23 2.40 4.79
CA VAL A 10 -2.40 1.32 3.82
C VAL A 10 -1.03 0.84 3.36
N VAL A 11 -0.69 -0.41 3.68
CA VAL A 11 0.62 -0.99 3.34
C VAL A 11 0.42 -2.29 2.55
N PRO A 12 1.20 -2.54 1.49
CA PRO A 12 1.12 -3.80 0.78
C PRO A 12 1.83 -4.90 1.56
N THR A 13 1.35 -6.13 1.45
CA THR A 13 2.18 -7.29 1.79
C THR A 13 3.30 -7.44 0.76
N GLU A 14 4.42 -8.05 1.16
CA GLU A 14 5.55 -8.28 0.26
C GLU A 14 5.14 -9.06 -1.00
N ALA A 15 4.43 -10.17 -0.82
CA ALA A 15 4.00 -11.02 -1.94
C ALA A 15 3.12 -10.25 -2.93
N PHE A 16 2.23 -9.39 -2.43
CA PHE A 16 1.41 -8.52 -3.26
C PHE A 16 2.25 -7.48 -3.99
N GLN A 17 3.15 -6.80 -3.28
CA GLN A 17 3.99 -5.73 -3.82
C GLN A 17 4.87 -6.24 -4.96
N ARG A 18 5.63 -7.32 -4.73
CA ARG A 18 6.53 -7.89 -5.74
C ARG A 18 5.78 -8.35 -6.98
N ARG A 19 4.57 -8.88 -6.83
CA ARG A 19 3.73 -9.31 -7.95
C ARG A 19 3.17 -8.13 -8.74
N ARG A 20 2.62 -7.11 -8.04
CA ARG A 20 1.82 -6.06 -8.68
C ARG A 20 2.62 -4.86 -9.15
N TYR A 21 3.70 -4.50 -8.45
CA TYR A 21 4.46 -3.28 -8.72
C TYR A 21 5.09 -3.23 -10.12
N PRO A 22 5.73 -4.31 -10.63
CA PRO A 22 6.31 -4.30 -11.98
C PRO A 22 5.29 -4.05 -13.09
N GLN A 23 4.01 -4.27 -12.80
CA GLN A 23 2.88 -4.11 -13.71
C GLN A 23 2.24 -2.70 -13.64
N ARG A 24 2.84 -1.74 -12.92
CA ARG A 24 2.27 -0.39 -12.72
C ARG A 24 2.45 0.57 -13.92
N GLY A 25 2.80 0.04 -15.10
CA GLY A 25 2.80 0.76 -16.37
C GLY A 25 4.19 1.11 -16.90
N ALA A 26 4.21 1.86 -18.01
CA ALA A 26 5.41 2.14 -18.78
C ALA A 26 6.49 2.93 -18.01
N TRP A 27 6.09 3.73 -17.02
CA TRP A 27 7.03 4.53 -16.23
C TRP A 27 7.98 3.67 -15.38
N VAL A 28 7.51 2.53 -14.83
CA VAL A 28 8.37 1.60 -14.07
C VAL A 28 9.47 1.10 -14.98
N GLN A 29 9.09 0.61 -16.16
CA GLN A 29 10.03 0.11 -17.16
C GLN A 29 10.96 1.23 -17.65
N GLY A 30 10.44 2.43 -17.88
CA GLY A 30 11.23 3.59 -18.29
C GLY A 30 12.31 4.00 -17.28
N ILE A 31 12.08 3.83 -15.98
CA ILE A 31 13.10 4.05 -14.95
C ILE A 31 14.12 2.92 -14.96
N LEU A 32 13.67 1.66 -15.00
CA LEU A 32 14.55 0.49 -14.95
C LEU A 32 15.51 0.43 -16.14
N GLN A 33 15.06 0.84 -17.33
CA GLN A 33 15.88 0.88 -18.55
C GLN A 33 17.00 1.93 -18.50
N GLN A 34 16.99 2.84 -17.53
CA GLN A 34 18.10 3.79 -17.31
C GLN A 34 19.22 3.17 -16.45
N CYS A 35 18.99 2.00 -15.86
CA CYS A 35 19.97 1.29 -15.06
C CYS A 35 20.79 0.32 -15.91
N ALA A 36 22.06 0.11 -15.53
CA ALA A 36 22.93 -0.84 -16.22
C ALA A 36 22.45 -2.31 -16.10
N ASP A 37 21.78 -2.63 -14.98
CA ASP A 37 21.12 -3.92 -14.74
C ASP A 37 19.67 -3.65 -14.26
N PRO A 38 18.70 -3.65 -15.19
CA PRO A 38 17.29 -3.41 -14.87
C PRO A 38 16.70 -4.41 -13.87
N ASP A 39 17.13 -5.68 -13.92
CA ASP A 39 16.60 -6.73 -13.05
C ASP A 39 17.13 -6.57 -11.61
N ALA A 40 18.42 -6.28 -11.44
CA ALA A 40 18.98 -5.94 -10.14
C ALA A 40 18.38 -4.66 -9.57
N ALA A 41 18.16 -3.65 -10.42
CA ALA A 41 17.51 -2.41 -10.02
C ALA A 41 16.09 -2.66 -9.49
N LEU A 42 15.30 -3.50 -10.18
CA LEU A 42 13.95 -3.86 -9.73
C LEU A 42 13.98 -4.65 -8.41
N ARG A 43 14.89 -5.62 -8.27
CA ARG A 43 15.04 -6.38 -7.01
C ARG A 43 15.35 -5.44 -5.84
N ASN A 44 16.36 -4.60 -5.99
CA ASN A 44 16.79 -3.65 -4.95
C ASN A 44 15.67 -2.65 -4.59
N TRP A 45 14.94 -2.17 -5.59
CA TRP A 45 13.77 -1.32 -5.38
C TRP A 45 12.72 -2.05 -4.54
N MET A 46 12.35 -3.27 -4.93
CA MET A 46 11.35 -4.04 -4.18
C MET A 46 11.81 -4.35 -2.76
N ASP A 47 13.07 -4.70 -2.56
CA ASP A 47 13.62 -4.98 -1.22
C ASP A 47 13.54 -3.74 -0.32
N ARG A 48 13.90 -2.57 -0.85
CA ARG A 48 13.76 -1.29 -0.14
C ARG A 48 12.31 -1.00 0.23
N ASP A 49 11.41 -1.09 -0.74
CA ASP A 49 10.00 -0.73 -0.53
C ASP A 49 9.29 -1.72 0.42
N VAL A 50 9.66 -3.01 0.38
CA VAL A 50 9.18 -4.04 1.33
C VAL A 50 9.69 -3.74 2.73
N ALA A 51 10.99 -3.43 2.89
CA ALA A 51 11.56 -3.08 4.18
C ALA A 51 10.88 -1.84 4.76
N PHE A 52 10.63 -0.82 3.94
CA PHE A 52 9.93 0.39 4.35
C PHE A 52 8.48 0.11 4.79
N ALA A 53 7.73 -0.66 4.00
CA ALA A 53 6.35 -1.03 4.35
C ALA A 53 6.27 -1.78 5.69
N ARG A 54 7.18 -2.73 5.92
CA ARG A 54 7.27 -3.48 7.19
C ARG A 54 7.60 -2.55 8.36
N TRP A 55 8.57 -1.66 8.18
CA TRP A 55 8.96 -0.70 9.21
C TRP A 55 7.80 0.24 9.57
N VAL A 56 7.15 0.85 8.58
CA VAL A 56 5.98 1.72 8.81
C VAL A 56 4.86 0.97 9.53
N ALA A 57 4.55 -0.26 9.09
CA ALA A 57 3.50 -1.05 9.72
C ALA A 57 3.82 -1.37 11.19
N GLY A 58 5.07 -1.68 11.50
CA GLY A 58 5.55 -1.89 12.87
C GLY A 58 5.41 -0.63 13.72
N GLU A 59 5.87 0.50 13.22
CA GLU A 59 5.81 1.80 13.92
C GLU A 59 4.37 2.24 14.20
N VAL A 60 3.46 2.07 13.24
CA VAL A 60 2.04 2.44 13.37
C VAL A 60 1.36 1.55 14.40
N ARG A 61 1.60 0.23 14.36
CA ARG A 61 1.08 -0.73 15.35
C ARG A 61 1.59 -0.44 16.76
N ALA A 62 2.88 -0.14 16.91
CA ALA A 62 3.48 0.20 18.21
C ALA A 62 2.86 1.44 18.86
N ARG A 63 2.27 2.34 18.06
CA ARG A 63 1.57 3.55 18.53
C ARG A 63 0.07 3.34 18.73
N GLY A 64 -0.45 2.11 18.58
CA GLY A 64 -1.88 1.82 18.70
C GLY A 64 -2.72 2.42 17.56
N LEU A 65 -2.09 2.75 16.43
CA LEU A 65 -2.75 3.32 15.25
C LEU A 65 -3.14 2.21 14.25
N ARG A 66 -4.02 2.53 13.29
CA ARG A 66 -4.59 1.54 12.37
C ARG A 66 -3.71 1.34 11.12
N VAL A 67 -3.36 0.08 10.86
CA VAL A 67 -2.78 -0.38 9.59
C VAL A 67 -3.82 -1.22 8.84
N MET A 68 -3.93 -1.00 7.53
CA MET A 68 -4.65 -1.85 6.58
C MET A 68 -3.62 -2.52 5.66
N GLU A 69 -3.50 -3.85 5.75
CA GLU A 69 -2.62 -4.61 4.87
C GLU A 69 -3.35 -5.02 3.59
N VAL A 70 -2.69 -4.81 2.44
CA VAL A 70 -3.21 -5.18 1.12
C VAL A 70 -2.41 -6.38 0.58
N ASP A 71 -3.07 -7.53 0.52
CA ASP A 71 -2.53 -8.79 -0.02
C ASP A 71 -3.03 -9.12 -1.45
N GLY A 72 -4.01 -8.35 -1.92
CA GLY A 72 -4.68 -8.53 -3.20
C GLY A 72 -5.84 -9.53 -3.17
N SER A 73 -6.28 -9.99 -2.00
CA SER A 73 -7.51 -10.79 -1.84
C SER A 73 -8.78 -9.95 -1.97
N ARG A 74 -8.69 -8.65 -1.64
CA ARG A 74 -9.79 -7.68 -1.72
C ARG A 74 -9.79 -6.93 -3.04
N THR A 75 -10.98 -6.64 -3.56
CA THR A 75 -11.16 -5.71 -4.67
C THR A 75 -10.87 -4.27 -4.23
N ILE A 76 -10.70 -3.36 -5.19
CA ILE A 76 -10.52 -1.94 -4.91
C ILE A 76 -11.75 -1.36 -4.17
N ALA A 77 -12.96 -1.77 -4.56
CA ALA A 77 -14.20 -1.34 -3.91
C ALA A 77 -14.24 -1.76 -2.43
N GLN A 78 -13.92 -3.02 -2.14
CA GLN A 78 -13.86 -3.51 -0.76
C GLN A 78 -12.79 -2.79 0.07
N GLY A 79 -11.66 -2.45 -0.53
CA GLY A 79 -10.64 -1.63 0.12
C GLY A 79 -11.12 -0.20 0.38
N ALA A 80 -11.85 0.40 -0.55
CA ALA A 80 -12.45 1.72 -0.37
C ALA A 80 -13.53 1.72 0.73
N ASP A 81 -14.34 0.66 0.82
CA ASP A 81 -15.33 0.49 1.89
C ASP A 81 -14.67 0.37 3.27
N GLU A 82 -13.56 -0.37 3.39
CA GLU A 82 -12.79 -0.46 4.65
C GLU A 82 -12.21 0.90 5.06
N VAL A 83 -11.71 1.67 4.09
CA VAL A 83 -11.22 3.05 4.31
C VAL A 83 -12.37 3.95 4.76
N ALA A 84 -13.51 3.92 4.06
CA ALA A 84 -14.68 4.73 4.38
C ALA A 84 -15.21 4.40 5.78
N ALA A 85 -15.30 3.11 6.13
CA ALA A 85 -15.72 2.66 7.44
C ALA A 85 -14.79 3.14 8.56
N HIS A 86 -13.47 3.17 8.32
CA HIS A 86 -12.50 3.68 9.29
C HIS A 86 -12.74 5.16 9.64
N PHE A 87 -13.06 5.98 8.64
CA PHE A 87 -13.32 7.42 8.79
C PHE A 87 -14.79 7.76 9.12
N GLY A 88 -15.69 6.77 9.13
CA GLY A 88 -17.12 6.99 9.35
C GLY A 88 -17.85 7.60 8.15
N TRP A 89 -17.38 7.36 6.92
CA TRP A 89 -17.97 7.87 5.68
C TRP A 89 -19.11 7.00 5.11
N ASN A 90 -19.64 6.06 5.89
CA ASN A 90 -20.67 5.11 5.45
C ASN A 90 -22.04 5.76 5.13
N ASP A 91 -22.18 7.08 5.24
CA ASP A 91 -23.42 7.84 4.96
C ASP A 91 -23.53 8.35 3.50
N HIS A 92 -22.68 7.90 2.59
CA HIS A 92 -22.79 8.25 1.16
C HIS A 92 -23.23 7.04 0.32
N ALA A 93 -24.52 6.74 0.39
CA ALA A 93 -25.17 6.10 -0.74
C ALA A 93 -24.93 6.97 -2.00
N PRO A 94 -24.54 6.41 -3.14
CA PRO A 94 -24.44 7.19 -4.38
C PRO A 94 -25.81 7.82 -4.69
N PRO A 95 -25.87 9.08 -5.17
CA PRO A 95 -27.13 9.65 -5.61
C PRO A 95 -27.72 8.79 -6.74
N ALA A 96 -29.04 8.56 -6.64
CA ALA A 96 -29.85 7.80 -7.58
C ALA A 96 -29.81 8.35 -9.01
#